data_AF-A0A4P2Q6Z2-F1
#
_entry.id   AF-A0A4P2Q6Z2-F1
#
_cell.length_a   1.000
_cell.length_b   1.000
_cell.length_c   1.000
_cell.angle_alpha   90.00
_cell.angle_beta   90.00
_cell.angle_gamma   90.00
#
_symmetry.space_group_name_H-M   'P 1'
#
loop_
_entity.id
_entity.type
_entity.pdbx_description
1 polymer ?
#
loop_
_entity_poly.entity_id
_entity_poly.type
_entity_poly.pdbx_seq_one_letter_code
_entity_poly.pdbx_strand_id
1 'polypeptide(L)'
;MRTIRLLGYISASFAFSLLACAVEPLEDEELDLLDSALTSQDGSMSAEITFQSQWQDGYCADVTIKNEDEEQTSRWRVVIGLNGSTVTNAWNATLTASNGQISATNKDYNGTLGPRGSTKWGFCANGNGRPSLVSVGGSGNSGSSSSSSSSSSSSSSSSSSSSSSSSSGVGGSGGSGGSGGSSGSGGSGGTGGGGGGGGAGPVEDSGASCPRPSLPAASALSAYEAHHDPFLMLSGSRITKKSDWACRRAEIKAQVEEYESGPKPPVSMDDVTAQFSGNRLTVNVKRGSNSASFSVNISRPAGAPSGAIPLLIGISGSNLDNSVFSQNGVATATFDNNGMGAQGGLNTRGQGTFYNLYGKDHPASSMIAWAWGVSRIIDALEKTPQANIDPRRIAVTGCSRNGKGALMAGAFDERIVLTIPQESGAGGSASWRVSQAGRNAGENVQTLSNAANEQPWFRANFGANFGNRVNNLPFDHHMVMGLVAPRALLVLDNKIDWLGIDSTFTAGSIAHAIWEGLGVPDKMGYWQLGGHMHCQFPSQQRAILDAYVKKFLVGGGTADTNVLRGEGARADLNRWMKWTAPRLQ
;
A
#
# COMPACT_ATOMS: atom_id res chain seq x y z
N MET A 1 -47.66 -32.47 23.16
CA MET A 1 -47.52 -33.52 24.18
C MET A 1 -46.84 -34.73 23.55
N ARG A 2 -45.94 -35.40 24.28
CA ARG A 2 -45.34 -36.74 24.01
C ARG A 2 -44.45 -36.85 22.75
N THR A 3 -43.12 -37.06 22.83
CA THR A 3 -42.31 -38.26 23.23
C THR A 3 -42.46 -39.44 22.25
N ILE A 4 -41.43 -40.21 21.85
CA ILE A 4 -40.02 -40.35 22.32
C ILE A 4 -39.12 -40.96 21.20
N ARG A 5 -37.78 -40.89 21.32
CA ARG A 5 -36.77 -41.55 20.44
C ARG A 5 -36.64 -43.07 20.73
N LEU A 6 -36.12 -43.89 19.79
CA LEU A 6 -34.94 -44.76 20.02
C LEU A 6 -34.50 -45.59 18.78
N LEU A 7 -33.16 -45.74 18.62
CA LEU A 7 -32.32 -46.92 18.26
C LEU A 7 -32.87 -48.08 17.38
N GLY A 8 -32.10 -48.73 16.49
CA GLY A 8 -30.69 -48.53 16.06
C GLY A 8 -30.12 -49.75 15.28
N TYR A 9 -29.04 -49.53 14.52
CA TYR A 9 -28.01 -50.48 13.97
C TYR A 9 -28.35 -51.92 13.50
N ILE A 10 -27.90 -52.30 12.30
CA ILE A 10 -26.81 -53.30 12.05
C ILE A 10 -26.40 -53.37 10.55
N SER A 11 -25.13 -53.75 10.34
CA SER A 11 -24.25 -53.73 9.16
C SER A 11 -24.70 -54.31 7.79
N ALA A 12 -24.28 -53.59 6.75
CA ALA A 12 -23.51 -54.00 5.56
C ALA A 12 -23.70 -55.37 4.86
N SER A 13 -23.84 -55.32 3.53
CA SER A 13 -22.92 -56.03 2.60
C SER A 13 -22.92 -55.43 1.19
N PHE A 14 -21.81 -55.59 0.47
CA PHE A 14 -21.52 -55.06 -0.87
C PHE A 14 -22.22 -55.83 -2.00
N ALA A 15 -22.58 -55.14 -3.10
CA ALA A 15 -22.08 -55.46 -4.45
C ALA A 15 -22.51 -54.42 -5.53
N PHE A 16 -21.53 -53.82 -6.21
CA PHE A 16 -21.63 -53.24 -7.56
C PHE A 16 -22.03 -54.36 -8.57
N SER A 17 -22.54 -54.13 -9.79
CA SER A 17 -22.71 -52.92 -10.60
C SER A 17 -23.72 -53.20 -11.74
N LEU A 18 -24.52 -52.21 -12.15
CA LEU A 18 -24.69 -51.91 -13.59
C LEU A 18 -25.18 -50.47 -13.77
N LEU A 19 -24.52 -49.73 -14.66
CA LEU A 19 -24.56 -48.28 -14.76
C LEU A 19 -25.70 -47.82 -15.69
N ALA A 20 -26.62 -47.00 -15.18
CA ALA A 20 -27.59 -46.27 -15.99
C ALA A 20 -27.49 -44.78 -15.66
N CYS A 21 -27.23 -43.94 -16.67
CA CYS A 21 -26.96 -42.52 -16.47
C CYS A 21 -28.18 -41.78 -15.92
N ALA A 22 -28.10 -41.34 -14.67
CA ALA A 22 -28.77 -40.14 -14.23
C ALA A 22 -27.78 -38.98 -14.39
N VAL A 23 -28.06 -38.07 -15.32
CA VAL A 23 -27.35 -36.78 -15.38
C VAL A 23 -27.97 -35.90 -14.32
N GLU A 24 -27.33 -35.81 -13.16
CA GLU A 24 -27.60 -34.72 -12.23
C GLU A 24 -27.11 -33.41 -12.87
N PRO A 25 -27.82 -32.28 -12.70
CA PRO A 25 -27.36 -31.01 -13.23
C PRO A 25 -26.11 -30.58 -12.47
N LEU A 26 -24.96 -30.62 -13.13
CA LEU A 26 -23.72 -30.05 -12.59
C LEU A 26 -23.97 -28.57 -12.28
N GLU A 27 -23.66 -28.15 -11.06
CA GLU A 27 -23.82 -26.76 -10.64
C GLU A 27 -22.84 -25.87 -11.43
N ASP A 28 -23.22 -24.62 -11.71
CA ASP A 28 -22.45 -23.74 -12.61
C ASP A 28 -20.98 -23.52 -12.17
N GLU A 29 -20.64 -23.76 -10.90
CA GLU A 29 -19.26 -23.71 -10.40
C GLU A 29 -18.36 -24.84 -10.93
N GLU A 30 -18.90 -26.02 -11.25
CA GLU A 30 -18.10 -27.14 -11.79
C GLU A 30 -17.82 -26.98 -13.28
N LEU A 31 -18.66 -26.24 -14.00
CA LEU A 31 -18.41 -25.80 -15.38
C LEU A 31 -17.36 -24.68 -15.45
N ASP A 32 -17.40 -23.73 -14.52
CA ASP A 32 -16.44 -22.61 -14.46
C ASP A 32 -14.99 -23.08 -14.15
N LEU A 33 -14.85 -24.25 -13.52
CA LEU A 33 -13.55 -24.89 -13.27
C LEU A 33 -12.94 -25.50 -14.54
N LEU A 34 -13.74 -26.06 -15.46
CA LEU A 34 -13.24 -26.80 -16.63
C LEU A 34 -12.60 -25.90 -17.70
N ASP A 35 -13.05 -24.65 -17.86
CA ASP A 35 -12.46 -23.68 -18.80
C ASP A 35 -11.20 -22.99 -18.25
N SER A 36 -10.97 -23.09 -16.94
CA SER A 36 -9.83 -22.45 -16.25
C SER A 36 -8.52 -23.24 -16.36
N ALA A 37 -8.57 -24.55 -16.63
CA ALA A 37 -7.41 -25.43 -16.70
C ALA A 37 -7.47 -26.36 -17.93
N LEU A 38 -6.34 -26.55 -18.61
CA LEU A 38 -6.23 -27.40 -19.79
C LEU A 38 -4.93 -28.20 -19.77
N THR A 39 -5.03 -29.49 -20.07
CA THR A 39 -3.88 -30.37 -20.34
C THR A 39 -3.78 -30.64 -21.85
N SER A 40 -2.57 -30.73 -22.38
CA SER A 40 -2.31 -31.06 -23.78
C SER A 40 -2.76 -32.49 -24.14
N GLN A 41 -3.05 -32.75 -25.42
CA GLN A 41 -3.60 -34.04 -25.87
C GLN A 41 -2.66 -35.23 -25.66
N ASP A 42 -1.35 -34.98 -25.63
CA ASP A 42 -0.27 -35.92 -25.32
C ASP A 42 0.01 -36.04 -23.81
N GLY A 43 -0.60 -35.19 -22.97
CA GLY A 43 -0.39 -35.15 -21.52
C GLY A 43 0.89 -34.45 -21.06
N SER A 44 1.74 -33.99 -21.98
CA SER A 44 3.08 -33.42 -21.69
C SER A 44 3.05 -32.11 -20.90
N MET A 45 1.98 -31.32 -21.05
CA MET A 45 1.89 -29.97 -20.49
C MET A 45 0.50 -29.67 -19.95
N SER A 46 0.44 -28.91 -18.86
CA SER A 46 -0.79 -28.31 -18.33
C SER A 46 -0.67 -26.78 -18.27
N ALA A 47 -1.81 -26.10 -18.40
CA ALA A 47 -1.96 -24.66 -18.21
C ALA A 47 -3.18 -24.35 -17.35
N GLU A 48 -3.10 -23.30 -16.56
CA GLU A 48 -4.18 -22.81 -15.68
C GLU A 48 -4.25 -21.29 -15.76
N ILE A 49 -5.44 -20.73 -16.00
CA ILE A 49 -5.71 -19.29 -16.00
C ILE A 49 -6.31 -18.90 -14.64
N THR A 50 -5.67 -17.95 -13.96
CA THR A 50 -6.18 -17.36 -12.73
C THR A 50 -6.33 -15.86 -12.91
N PHE A 51 -7.51 -15.29 -12.67
CA PHE A 51 -7.66 -13.84 -12.68
C PHE A 51 -6.89 -13.18 -11.52
N GLN A 52 -5.98 -12.25 -11.85
CA GLN A 52 -5.33 -11.38 -10.87
C GLN A 52 -6.28 -10.25 -10.42
N SER A 53 -7.06 -9.73 -11.35
CA SER A 53 -8.05 -8.68 -11.12
C SER A 53 -9.08 -8.67 -12.24
N GLN A 54 -10.32 -8.31 -11.90
CA GLN A 54 -11.41 -8.11 -12.85
C GLN A 54 -12.12 -6.80 -12.50
N TRP A 55 -12.54 -6.05 -13.52
CA TRP A 55 -13.33 -4.83 -13.39
C TRP A 55 -14.40 -4.80 -14.49
N GLN A 56 -15.26 -3.78 -14.45
CA GLN A 56 -16.50 -3.75 -15.24
C GLN A 56 -16.31 -3.91 -16.76
N ASP A 57 -15.19 -3.44 -17.29
CA ASP A 57 -14.86 -3.42 -18.73
C ASP A 57 -13.48 -4.05 -19.02
N GLY A 58 -13.01 -5.01 -18.21
CA GLY A 58 -11.72 -5.67 -18.44
C GLY A 58 -11.17 -6.47 -17.26
N TYR A 59 -10.00 -7.08 -17.46
CA TYR A 59 -9.34 -7.94 -16.47
C TYR A 59 -7.83 -8.01 -16.67
N CYS A 60 -7.13 -8.49 -15.64
CA CYS A 60 -5.78 -9.02 -15.74
C CYS A 60 -5.78 -10.47 -15.26
N ALA A 61 -5.12 -11.36 -16.00
CA ALA A 61 -5.04 -12.78 -15.71
C ALA A 61 -3.58 -13.26 -15.73
N ASP A 62 -3.25 -14.11 -14.77
CA ASP A 62 -2.08 -14.97 -14.80
C ASP A 62 -2.41 -16.26 -15.55
N VAL A 63 -1.37 -16.84 -16.15
CA VAL A 63 -1.40 -18.15 -16.77
C VAL A 63 -0.20 -18.93 -16.25
N THR A 64 -0.49 -19.90 -15.40
CA THR A 64 0.50 -20.88 -14.93
C THR A 64 0.66 -21.93 -16.02
N ILE A 65 1.91 -22.31 -16.33
CA ILE A 65 2.24 -23.37 -17.29
C ILE A 65 3.12 -24.36 -16.55
N LYS A 66 2.82 -25.66 -16.67
CA LYS A 66 3.56 -26.74 -16.03
C LYS A 66 3.91 -27.80 -17.05
N ASN A 67 5.16 -28.23 -17.00
CA ASN A 67 5.65 -29.43 -17.66
C ASN A 67 5.19 -30.64 -16.82
N GLU A 68 4.46 -31.56 -17.40
CA GLU A 68 4.00 -32.78 -16.75
C GLU A 68 4.92 -33.98 -17.05
N ASP A 69 5.85 -33.84 -17.97
CA ASP A 69 6.81 -34.90 -18.27
C ASP A 69 7.92 -35.03 -17.22
N GLU A 70 8.61 -36.17 -17.28
CA GLU A 70 9.84 -36.45 -16.54
C GLU A 70 11.10 -35.98 -17.29
N GLU A 71 10.94 -35.41 -18.50
CA GLU A 71 12.01 -34.78 -19.27
C GLU A 71 11.88 -33.25 -19.32
N GLN A 72 12.92 -32.55 -19.79
CA GLN A 72 12.96 -31.08 -19.80
C GLN A 72 12.36 -30.50 -21.09
N THR A 73 11.28 -29.73 -20.95
CA THR A 73 10.78 -28.85 -22.01
C THR A 73 11.64 -27.58 -22.10
N SER A 74 12.02 -27.18 -23.32
CA SER A 74 12.85 -25.99 -23.60
C SER A 74 12.05 -24.76 -24.04
N ARG A 75 10.83 -24.96 -24.54
CA ARG A 75 9.92 -23.90 -24.99
C ARG A 75 8.47 -24.31 -24.74
N TRP A 76 7.63 -23.36 -24.39
CA TRP A 76 6.19 -23.56 -24.25
C TRP A 76 5.40 -22.59 -25.13
N ARG A 77 4.17 -22.99 -25.46
CA ARG A 77 3.18 -22.16 -26.13
C ARG A 77 1.79 -22.40 -25.54
N VAL A 78 1.03 -21.32 -25.35
CA VAL A 78 -0.39 -21.37 -24.96
C VAL A 78 -1.21 -20.53 -25.94
N VAL A 79 -2.40 -21.02 -26.31
CA VAL A 79 -3.42 -20.25 -27.05
C VAL A 79 -4.62 -20.01 -26.16
N ILE A 80 -5.08 -18.77 -26.11
CA ILE A 80 -6.21 -18.33 -25.29
C ILE A 80 -7.22 -17.61 -26.18
N GLY A 81 -8.49 -18.03 -26.12
CA GLY A 81 -9.61 -17.29 -26.72
C GLY A 81 -9.96 -16.10 -25.83
N LEU A 82 -10.07 -14.90 -26.41
CA LEU A 82 -10.43 -13.69 -25.66
C LEU A 82 -11.94 -13.45 -25.59
N ASN A 83 -12.73 -14.20 -26.38
CA ASN A 83 -14.20 -14.25 -26.34
C ASN A 83 -14.91 -12.88 -26.35
N GLY A 84 -14.34 -11.89 -27.05
CA GLY A 84 -14.84 -10.51 -27.15
C GLY A 84 -13.96 -9.44 -26.51
N SER A 85 -12.94 -9.84 -25.74
CA SER A 85 -11.96 -8.91 -25.16
C SER A 85 -10.77 -8.64 -26.08
N THR A 86 -10.04 -7.56 -25.81
CA THR A 86 -8.83 -7.13 -26.55
C THR A 86 -7.68 -6.94 -25.57
N VAL A 87 -6.56 -7.65 -25.78
CA VAL A 87 -5.36 -7.52 -24.91
C VAL A 87 -4.75 -6.13 -25.02
N THR A 88 -4.44 -5.53 -23.87
CA THR A 88 -3.82 -4.20 -23.74
C THR A 88 -2.37 -4.25 -23.29
N ASN A 89 -1.98 -5.26 -22.51
CA ASN A 89 -0.61 -5.45 -22.03
C ASN A 89 -0.34 -6.92 -21.70
N ALA A 90 0.93 -7.34 -21.72
CA ALA A 90 1.37 -8.65 -21.24
C ALA A 90 2.82 -8.63 -20.75
N TRP A 91 3.13 -9.51 -19.79
CA TRP A 91 4.46 -9.68 -19.20
C TRP A 91 4.86 -11.15 -19.20
N ASN A 92 6.18 -11.39 -19.12
CA ASN A 92 6.82 -12.72 -19.11
C ASN A 92 6.50 -13.65 -20.29
N ALA A 93 5.85 -13.14 -21.34
CA ALA A 93 5.56 -13.85 -22.59
C ALA A 93 5.78 -12.94 -23.82
N THR A 94 5.90 -13.55 -24.99
CA THR A 94 5.76 -12.88 -26.29
C THR A 94 4.38 -13.23 -26.85
N LEU A 95 3.56 -12.23 -27.15
CA LEU A 95 2.22 -12.44 -27.70
C LEU A 95 2.15 -12.14 -29.20
N THR A 96 1.40 -12.97 -29.91
CA THR A 96 0.76 -12.60 -31.18
C THR A 96 -0.75 -12.71 -31.02
N ALA A 97 -1.50 -11.73 -31.53
CA ALA A 97 -2.96 -11.68 -31.46
C ALA A 97 -3.56 -11.75 -32.86
N SER A 98 -4.55 -12.63 -33.06
CA SER A 98 -5.28 -12.76 -34.32
C SER A 98 -6.64 -13.40 -34.08
N ASN A 99 -7.65 -13.01 -34.86
CA ASN A 99 -8.99 -13.63 -34.88
C ASN A 99 -9.66 -13.83 -33.50
N GLY A 100 -9.49 -12.88 -32.58
CA GLY A 100 -10.07 -12.97 -31.22
C GLY A 100 -9.34 -13.91 -30.26
N GLN A 101 -8.14 -14.39 -30.61
CA GLN A 101 -7.28 -15.22 -29.78
C GLN A 101 -5.90 -14.55 -29.56
N ILE A 102 -5.22 -14.95 -28.49
CA ILE A 102 -3.79 -14.71 -28.30
C ILE A 102 -3.00 -16.01 -28.31
N SER A 103 -1.79 -15.94 -28.85
CA SER A 103 -0.79 -17.00 -28.88
C SER A 103 0.43 -16.51 -28.09
N ALA A 104 0.62 -17.07 -26.89
CA ALA A 104 1.72 -16.74 -25.99
C ALA A 104 2.86 -17.75 -26.10
N THR A 105 4.09 -17.25 -26.21
CA THR A 105 5.32 -18.06 -26.15
C THR A 105 6.30 -17.51 -25.14
N ASN A 106 7.24 -18.35 -24.70
CA ASN A 106 8.21 -18.02 -23.67
C ASN A 106 9.14 -16.85 -24.03
N LYS A 107 9.68 -16.19 -22.99
CA LYS A 107 10.91 -15.41 -23.07
C LYS A 107 12.12 -16.33 -22.87
N ASP A 108 13.31 -15.85 -23.20
CA ASP A 108 14.54 -16.65 -23.14
C ASP A 108 14.86 -17.15 -21.72
N TYR A 109 14.47 -16.39 -20.69
CA TYR A 109 14.73 -16.73 -19.28
C TYR A 109 13.70 -17.67 -18.64
N ASN A 110 12.55 -17.94 -19.28
CA ASN A 110 11.47 -18.76 -18.69
C ASN A 110 10.91 -19.85 -19.62
N GLY A 111 11.60 -20.17 -20.72
CA GLY A 111 11.24 -21.27 -21.61
C GLY A 111 11.58 -22.66 -21.06
N THR A 112 12.72 -22.77 -20.38
CA THR A 112 13.23 -24.03 -19.84
C THR A 112 12.45 -24.43 -18.59
N LEU A 113 11.65 -25.49 -18.69
CA LEU A 113 10.95 -26.13 -17.60
C LEU A 113 11.55 -27.52 -17.38
N GLY A 114 12.17 -27.73 -16.22
CA GLY A 114 12.62 -29.05 -15.80
C GLY A 114 11.46 -30.05 -15.64
N PRO A 115 11.76 -31.32 -15.32
CA PRO A 115 10.77 -32.33 -14.99
C PRO A 115 9.82 -31.83 -13.89
N ARG A 116 8.50 -31.94 -14.11
CA ARG A 116 7.45 -31.38 -13.22
C ARG A 116 7.55 -29.87 -12.92
N GLY A 117 8.38 -29.13 -13.65
CA GLY A 117 8.65 -27.71 -13.46
C GLY A 117 7.52 -26.81 -13.99
N SER A 118 7.36 -25.63 -13.40
CA SER A 118 6.33 -24.67 -13.81
C SER A 118 6.86 -23.24 -13.91
N THR A 119 6.16 -22.41 -14.69
CA THR A 119 6.37 -20.97 -14.80
C THR A 119 5.04 -20.24 -14.91
N LYS A 120 5.08 -18.91 -14.83
CA LYS A 120 3.90 -18.06 -14.88
C LYS A 120 4.16 -16.82 -15.74
N TRP A 121 3.21 -16.52 -16.60
CA TRP A 121 3.12 -15.26 -17.35
C TRP A 121 1.73 -14.64 -17.16
N GLY A 122 1.50 -13.43 -17.66
CA GLY A 122 0.17 -12.82 -17.54
C GLY A 122 -0.08 -11.70 -18.53
N PHE A 123 -1.34 -11.31 -18.62
CA PHE A 123 -1.84 -10.29 -19.53
C PHE A 123 -3.03 -9.54 -18.94
N CYS A 124 -3.29 -8.34 -19.47
CA CYS A 124 -4.52 -7.61 -19.23
C CYS A 124 -5.28 -7.39 -20.54
N ALA A 125 -6.61 -7.39 -20.48
CA ALA A 125 -7.49 -7.17 -21.62
C ALA A 125 -8.67 -6.27 -21.25
N ASN A 126 -9.14 -5.49 -22.21
CA ASN A 126 -10.38 -4.70 -22.12
C ASN A 126 -11.54 -5.48 -22.76
N GLY A 127 -12.74 -5.34 -22.20
CA GLY A 127 -13.95 -6.05 -22.62
C GLY A 127 -14.29 -7.23 -21.72
N ASN A 128 -15.52 -7.73 -21.89
CA ASN A 128 -16.18 -8.61 -20.91
C ASN A 128 -16.15 -10.10 -21.32
N GLY A 129 -15.36 -10.43 -22.34
CA GLY A 129 -15.14 -11.81 -22.79
C GLY A 129 -14.21 -12.55 -21.84
N ARG A 130 -14.75 -13.52 -21.09
CA ARG A 130 -13.95 -14.39 -20.21
C ARG A 130 -12.93 -15.16 -21.07
N PRO A 131 -11.63 -15.15 -20.73
CA PRO A 131 -10.63 -15.87 -21.50
C PRO A 131 -10.76 -17.38 -21.28
N SER A 132 -10.59 -18.19 -22.34
CA SER A 132 -10.59 -19.65 -22.25
C SER A 132 -9.34 -20.27 -22.86
N LEU A 133 -8.83 -21.36 -22.27
CA LEU A 133 -7.68 -22.09 -22.78
C LEU A 133 -8.07 -22.89 -24.03
N VAL A 134 -7.37 -22.65 -25.15
CA VAL A 134 -7.63 -23.32 -26.44
C VAL A 134 -6.59 -24.42 -26.70
N SER A 135 -5.33 -24.21 -26.31
CA SER A 135 -4.27 -25.22 -26.36
C SER A 135 -3.09 -24.83 -25.49
N VAL A 136 -2.38 -25.84 -24.97
CA VAL A 136 -1.04 -25.73 -24.37
C VAL A 136 -0.13 -26.77 -25.03
N GLY A 137 1.17 -26.49 -25.15
CA GLY A 137 2.15 -27.45 -25.65
C GLY A 137 3.60 -27.05 -25.34
N GLY A 138 4.47 -28.06 -25.30
CA GLY A 138 5.88 -27.97 -24.96
C GLY A 138 6.78 -28.46 -26.10
N SER A 139 8.09 -28.26 -25.99
CA SER A 139 9.07 -28.84 -26.93
C SER A 139 10.50 -28.91 -26.37
N GLY A 140 11.15 -30.06 -26.56
CA GLY A 140 12.54 -30.39 -26.24
C GLY A 140 12.68 -31.90 -26.00
N ASN A 141 13.75 -32.61 -26.39
CA ASN A 141 14.95 -32.17 -27.11
C ASN A 141 15.73 -33.37 -27.74
N SER A 142 16.05 -33.31 -29.04
CA SER A 142 17.22 -33.96 -29.68
C SER A 142 17.31 -33.57 -31.17
N GLY A 143 18.50 -33.66 -31.78
CA GLY A 143 18.82 -32.93 -33.02
C GLY A 143 18.74 -33.69 -34.36
N SER A 144 18.81 -32.89 -35.43
CA SER A 144 19.21 -33.18 -36.83
C SER A 144 18.11 -33.19 -37.93
N SER A 145 18.34 -32.33 -38.94
CA SER A 145 17.74 -32.28 -40.31
C SER A 145 16.23 -32.00 -40.44
N SER A 146 15.74 -31.16 -41.36
CA SER A 146 16.38 -30.44 -42.50
C SER A 146 15.54 -29.24 -43.00
N SER A 147 16.20 -28.18 -43.52
CA SER A 147 15.76 -27.18 -44.57
C SER A 147 14.33 -26.56 -44.49
N SER A 148 14.06 -25.26 -44.67
CA SER A 148 14.79 -24.07 -45.22
C SER A 148 13.80 -22.85 -45.19
N SER A 149 14.06 -21.57 -45.49
CA SER A 149 15.24 -20.75 -45.91
C SER A 149 14.89 -19.24 -45.89
N SER A 150 15.84 -18.36 -45.49
CA SER A 150 15.91 -16.90 -45.76
C SER A 150 14.81 -15.99 -45.16
N SER A 151 15.02 -14.69 -44.85
CA SER A 151 16.01 -13.72 -45.36
C SER A 151 16.37 -12.57 -44.38
N SER A 152 17.52 -11.94 -44.65
CA SER A 152 18.05 -10.57 -44.34
C SER A 152 17.12 -9.49 -43.72
N SER A 153 17.58 -8.44 -43.03
CA SER A 153 18.84 -7.69 -43.21
C SER A 153 19.31 -6.89 -41.96
N SER A 154 20.56 -6.42 -42.01
CA SER A 154 21.25 -5.57 -41.03
C SER A 154 20.95 -4.07 -41.19
N SER A 155 21.07 -3.29 -40.09
CA SER A 155 21.93 -2.10 -40.11
C SER A 155 22.29 -1.60 -38.70
N SER A 156 23.51 -1.08 -38.59
CA SER A 156 24.15 -0.55 -37.38
C SER A 156 24.64 0.87 -37.64
N SER A 157 24.58 1.76 -36.66
CA SER A 157 25.48 2.92 -36.63
C SER A 157 25.72 3.43 -35.21
N SER A 158 26.98 3.79 -34.93
CA SER A 158 27.48 4.18 -33.61
C SER A 158 28.70 5.09 -33.76
N SER A 159 28.63 6.32 -33.24
CA SER A 159 29.74 7.25 -32.94
C SER A 159 29.12 8.58 -32.45
N SER A 160 29.49 9.23 -31.33
CA SER A 160 30.81 9.76 -30.91
C SER A 160 31.34 10.85 -31.87
N SER A 161 31.84 12.03 -31.47
CA SER A 161 32.27 12.52 -30.14
C SER A 161 32.55 14.05 -30.12
N SER A 162 32.63 14.63 -28.91
CA SER A 162 33.58 15.68 -28.45
C SER A 162 33.75 17.05 -29.19
N SER A 163 33.32 18.13 -28.51
CA SER A 163 34.09 19.37 -28.14
C SER A 163 35.00 20.10 -29.16
N SER A 164 35.08 21.43 -29.29
CA SER A 164 35.35 22.45 -28.23
C SER A 164 35.50 23.89 -28.80
N SER A 165 35.25 24.93 -27.98
CA SER A 165 35.77 26.34 -28.05
C SER A 165 35.41 27.19 -29.31
N SER A 166 35.32 28.53 -29.31
CA SER A 166 35.36 29.64 -28.33
C SER A 166 34.53 30.82 -28.92
N SER A 167 34.09 31.88 -28.24
CA SER A 167 34.94 32.96 -27.68
C SER A 167 34.09 34.16 -27.18
N SER A 168 34.69 34.97 -26.30
CA SER A 168 34.55 36.44 -26.15
C SER A 168 33.18 37.13 -25.95
N GLY A 169 33.01 37.83 -24.82
CA GLY A 169 32.22 39.07 -24.81
C GLY A 169 31.72 39.61 -23.47
N VAL A 170 32.32 40.72 -23.04
CA VAL A 170 31.79 41.80 -22.17
C VAL A 170 32.08 41.71 -20.65
N GLY A 171 32.82 42.71 -20.15
CA GLY A 171 32.95 43.03 -18.72
C GLY A 171 31.95 44.11 -18.28
N GLY A 172 31.92 44.56 -17.04
CA GLY A 172 32.78 44.23 -15.89
C GLY A 172 32.30 45.03 -14.66
N SER A 173 33.15 45.12 -13.61
CA SER A 173 33.14 46.12 -12.51
C SER A 173 31.79 46.43 -11.81
N GLY A 174 31.60 46.26 -10.51
CA GLY A 174 32.52 46.07 -9.39
C GLY A 174 31.93 46.77 -8.14
N GLY A 175 32.36 46.45 -6.92
CA GLY A 175 31.90 47.14 -5.71
C GLY A 175 31.75 46.21 -4.50
N SER A 176 32.66 46.35 -3.54
CA SER A 176 32.79 45.44 -2.39
C SER A 176 32.18 45.99 -1.10
N GLY A 177 31.82 45.08 -0.19
CA GLY A 177 32.09 45.25 1.25
C GLY A 177 30.89 45.49 2.18
N GLY A 178 31.02 44.99 3.41
CA GLY A 178 30.18 45.44 4.55
C GLY A 178 29.55 44.33 5.39
N SER A 179 30.35 43.61 6.19
CA SER A 179 29.85 42.70 7.23
C SER A 179 29.21 43.48 8.39
N GLY A 180 28.18 42.91 9.03
CA GLY A 180 27.64 43.43 10.29
C GLY A 180 26.51 42.56 10.82
N GLY A 181 26.75 41.86 11.94
CA GLY A 181 25.72 41.07 12.63
C GLY A 181 25.40 41.65 14.01
N SER A 182 24.23 41.32 14.55
CA SER A 182 24.02 41.19 16.00
C SER A 182 22.75 40.42 16.34
N SER A 183 22.81 39.77 17.49
CA SER A 183 21.75 39.03 18.15
C SER A 183 20.70 39.94 18.82
N GLY A 184 19.51 39.39 19.08
CA GLY A 184 18.50 39.98 19.98
C GLY A 184 17.65 38.88 20.58
N SER A 185 17.63 38.78 21.92
CA SER A 185 17.02 37.67 22.66
C SER A 185 15.65 38.01 23.25
N GLY A 186 14.80 36.99 23.39
CA GLY A 186 14.02 36.70 24.60
C GLY A 186 12.86 37.65 25.01
N GLY A 187 11.66 37.07 25.13
CA GLY A 187 10.53 37.67 25.85
C GLY A 187 9.52 36.60 26.23
N SER A 188 9.37 36.32 27.54
CA SER A 188 8.48 35.29 28.08
C SER A 188 7.31 35.89 28.85
N GLY A 189 6.17 35.19 28.85
CA GLY A 189 5.26 35.16 30.00
C GLY A 189 3.97 35.99 29.89
N GLY A 190 2.83 35.32 29.95
CA GLY A 190 1.50 35.92 30.08
C GLY A 190 0.42 34.84 30.22
N THR A 191 0.06 34.51 31.46
CA THR A 191 -0.89 33.44 31.81
C THR A 191 -2.32 33.96 32.01
N GLY A 192 -3.35 33.19 31.62
CA GLY A 192 -4.66 33.27 32.29
C GLY A 192 -5.90 32.87 31.48
N GLY A 193 -6.75 32.04 32.09
CA GLY A 193 -8.20 32.01 31.83
C GLY A 193 -8.70 30.92 30.88
N GLY A 194 -9.51 29.99 31.40
CA GLY A 194 -10.24 29.00 30.59
C GLY A 194 -11.64 29.48 30.19
N GLY A 195 -12.22 28.86 29.16
CA GLY A 195 -13.60 29.10 28.72
C GLY A 195 -13.83 28.59 27.29
N GLY A 196 -14.75 27.64 27.11
CA GLY A 196 -14.89 26.87 25.88
C GLY A 196 -15.45 27.60 24.65
N GLY A 197 -15.27 26.95 23.48
CA GLY A 197 -16.02 27.22 22.25
C GLY A 197 -15.25 28.02 21.19
N GLY A 198 -14.97 27.40 20.03
CA GLY A 198 -14.43 28.11 18.85
C GLY A 198 -13.01 27.70 18.42
N GLY A 199 -12.64 26.42 18.54
CA GLY A 199 -11.36 25.95 18.02
C GLY A 199 -11.30 25.98 16.49
N ALA A 200 -10.21 26.52 15.94
CA ALA A 200 -9.86 26.39 14.53
C ALA A 200 -9.87 24.91 14.07
N GLY A 201 -10.02 24.69 12.77
CA GLY A 201 -10.00 23.32 12.20
C GLY A 201 -8.70 22.57 12.52
N PRO A 202 -8.70 21.22 12.43
CA PRO A 202 -7.45 20.47 12.47
C PRO A 202 -6.50 21.00 11.39
N VAL A 203 -5.23 21.17 11.74
CA VAL A 203 -4.17 21.61 10.83
C VAL A 203 -3.49 20.39 10.20
N GLU A 204 -2.80 20.55 9.06
CA GLU A 204 -2.05 19.45 8.42
C GLU A 204 -0.92 18.92 9.32
N ASP A 205 -0.25 19.80 10.08
CA ASP A 205 0.82 19.45 11.01
C ASP A 205 0.83 20.39 12.23
N SER A 206 0.38 19.88 13.39
CA SER A 206 0.39 20.61 14.67
C SER A 206 1.81 20.81 15.22
N GLY A 207 2.77 20.00 14.75
CA GLY A 207 4.18 20.09 15.09
C GLY A 207 4.98 21.12 14.27
N ALA A 208 4.37 21.81 13.31
CA ALA A 208 5.09 22.68 12.36
C ALA A 208 5.86 23.86 13.00
N SER A 209 5.49 24.28 14.21
CA SER A 209 6.18 25.32 14.98
C SER A 209 7.26 24.79 15.93
N CYS A 210 7.37 23.47 16.09
CA CYS A 210 8.36 22.84 16.97
C CYS A 210 9.77 22.89 16.33
N PRO A 211 10.84 23.01 17.12
CA PRO A 211 12.21 22.98 16.60
C PRO A 211 12.49 21.67 15.84
N ARG A 212 12.90 21.76 14.57
CA ARG A 212 13.34 20.59 13.80
C ARG A 212 14.68 20.09 14.38
N PRO A 213 14.81 18.82 14.79
CA PRO A 213 16.05 18.32 15.38
C PRO A 213 17.18 18.26 14.36
N SER A 214 18.41 18.44 14.82
CA SER A 214 19.60 18.05 14.06
C SER A 214 19.76 16.53 14.16
N LEU A 215 19.84 15.86 13.02
CA LEU A 215 19.88 14.40 12.93
C LEU A 215 21.25 13.94 12.39
N PRO A 216 21.91 12.96 13.02
CA PRO A 216 23.21 12.46 12.57
C PRO A 216 23.08 11.71 11.23
N ALA A 217 24.18 11.65 10.47
CA ALA A 217 24.25 10.81 9.29
C ALA A 217 23.97 9.33 9.64
N ALA A 218 23.29 8.59 8.76
CA ALA A 218 22.86 7.21 9.02
C ALA A 218 24.01 6.27 9.41
N SER A 219 25.22 6.51 8.90
CA SER A 219 26.44 5.76 9.24
C SER A 219 26.81 5.85 10.73
N ALA A 220 26.56 6.99 11.36
CA ALA A 220 26.91 7.32 12.74
C ALA A 220 25.86 6.89 13.79
N LEU A 221 24.73 6.33 13.37
CA LEU A 221 23.71 5.82 14.28
C LEU A 221 24.18 4.53 14.98
N SER A 222 24.04 4.49 16.30
CA SER A 222 24.30 3.29 17.11
C SER A 222 23.19 2.25 16.96
N ALA A 223 23.53 0.97 17.16
CA ALA A 223 22.53 -0.11 17.12
C ALA A 223 21.73 -0.16 18.44
N TYR A 224 20.42 -0.36 18.33
CA TYR A 224 19.51 -0.59 19.44
C TYR A 224 18.51 -1.70 19.07
N GLU A 225 18.64 -2.84 19.77
CA GLU A 225 17.91 -4.08 19.48
C GLU A 225 16.40 -3.97 19.75
N ALA A 226 15.98 -3.20 20.75
CA ALA A 226 14.58 -3.06 21.13
C ALA A 226 13.88 -1.90 20.39
N HIS A 227 12.58 -1.75 20.60
CA HIS A 227 11.83 -0.61 20.05
C HIS A 227 12.11 0.65 20.86
N HIS A 228 12.50 1.72 20.16
CA HIS A 228 12.75 3.02 20.74
C HIS A 228 11.54 3.55 21.51
N ASP A 229 11.79 4.28 22.60
CA ASP A 229 10.75 4.85 23.45
C ASP A 229 10.08 6.05 22.75
N PRO A 230 8.78 6.00 22.42
CA PRO A 230 8.09 7.10 21.76
C PRO A 230 7.95 8.32 22.68
N PHE A 231 8.04 8.15 24.00
CA PHE A 231 7.92 9.21 25.00
C PHE A 231 9.26 9.86 25.40
N LEU A 232 10.38 9.38 24.85
CA LEU A 232 11.72 9.95 25.07
C LEU A 232 12.09 10.90 23.92
N MET A 233 12.25 12.18 24.21
CA MET A 233 12.73 13.20 23.27
C MET A 233 14.18 12.92 22.84
N LEU A 234 14.60 13.42 21.69
CA LEU A 234 15.99 13.31 21.21
C LEU A 234 17.00 14.04 22.11
N SER A 235 16.55 14.99 22.92
CA SER A 235 17.32 15.64 23.99
C SER A 235 17.58 14.75 25.23
N GLY A 236 16.98 13.55 25.29
CA GLY A 236 17.04 12.65 26.44
C GLY A 236 16.02 12.96 27.55
N SER A 237 15.18 13.99 27.42
CA SER A 237 14.07 14.24 28.34
C SER A 237 12.85 13.36 28.00
N ARG A 238 12.13 12.87 29.00
CA ARG A 238 10.81 12.23 28.80
C ARG A 238 9.72 13.29 28.76
N ILE A 239 8.74 13.12 27.86
CA ILE A 239 7.52 13.94 27.87
C ILE A 239 6.62 13.58 29.05
N THR A 240 5.83 14.55 29.53
CA THR A 240 5.00 14.38 30.75
C THR A 240 3.56 14.83 30.59
N LYS A 241 3.29 15.71 29.62
CA LYS A 241 1.96 16.25 29.34
C LYS A 241 1.50 15.85 27.94
N LYS A 242 0.19 15.80 27.72
CA LYS A 242 -0.38 15.53 26.39
C LYS A 242 -0.02 16.63 25.38
N SER A 243 0.19 17.86 25.83
CA SER A 243 0.66 18.99 25.01
C SER A 243 2.05 18.76 24.40
N ASP A 244 2.92 18.02 25.10
CA ASP A 244 4.29 17.77 24.67
C ASP A 244 4.35 16.83 23.44
N TRP A 245 3.28 16.05 23.23
CA TRP A 245 3.18 15.08 22.14
C TRP A 245 3.32 15.70 20.76
N ALA A 246 2.83 16.92 20.53
CA ALA A 246 2.93 17.58 19.22
C ALA A 246 4.40 17.76 18.79
N CYS A 247 5.27 18.22 19.70
CA CYS A 247 6.69 18.36 19.41
C CYS A 247 7.46 17.03 19.42
N ARG A 248 7.07 16.07 20.28
CA ARG A 248 7.66 14.73 20.21
C ARG A 248 7.34 14.03 18.88
N ARG A 249 6.09 14.14 18.42
CA ARG A 249 5.64 13.68 17.11
C ARG A 249 6.41 14.36 15.97
N ALA A 250 6.70 15.67 16.09
CA ALA A 250 7.53 16.39 15.12
C ALA A 250 8.98 15.85 15.05
N GLU A 251 9.60 15.51 16.19
CA GLU A 251 10.91 14.84 16.20
C GLU A 251 10.86 13.47 15.52
N ILE A 252 9.86 12.64 15.85
CA ILE A 252 9.67 11.32 15.23
C ILE A 252 9.49 11.46 13.72
N LYS A 253 8.62 12.39 13.28
CA LYS A 253 8.40 12.69 11.86
C LYS A 253 9.71 13.08 11.17
N ALA A 254 10.53 13.92 11.79
CA ALA A 254 11.83 14.31 11.24
C ALA A 254 12.78 13.09 11.08
N GLN A 255 12.77 12.14 12.02
CA GLN A 255 13.52 10.88 11.89
C GLN A 255 13.01 10.01 10.73
N VAL A 256 11.69 9.89 10.56
CA VAL A 256 11.09 9.14 9.44
C VAL A 256 11.44 9.80 8.10
N GLU A 257 11.30 11.12 7.98
CA GLU A 257 11.71 11.88 6.80
C GLU A 257 13.19 11.69 6.45
N GLU A 258 14.08 11.75 7.44
CA GLU A 258 15.51 11.67 7.17
C GLU A 258 16.02 10.25 6.88
N TYR A 259 15.48 9.23 7.52
CA TYR A 259 16.04 7.89 7.38
C TYR A 259 15.27 6.98 6.41
N GLU A 260 13.96 7.16 6.23
CA GLU A 260 13.10 6.21 5.51
C GLU A 260 12.26 6.79 4.37
N SER A 261 11.55 7.91 4.59
CA SER A 261 10.50 8.35 3.68
C SER A 261 10.92 9.48 2.74
N GLY A 262 11.88 10.32 3.15
CA GLY A 262 12.08 11.64 2.56
C GLY A 262 11.02 12.65 3.06
N PRO A 263 11.25 13.96 2.89
CA PRO A 263 10.38 15.01 3.42
C PRO A 263 9.06 15.11 2.64
N LYS A 264 7.93 15.34 3.34
CA LYS A 264 6.70 15.82 2.69
C LYS A 264 6.75 17.35 2.60
N PRO A 265 6.87 17.96 1.40
CA PRO A 265 6.95 19.41 1.31
C PRO A 265 5.62 20.07 1.73
N PRO A 266 5.66 21.16 2.51
CA PRO A 266 4.48 21.97 2.76
C PRO A 266 4.02 22.68 1.47
N VAL A 267 2.76 23.06 1.42
CA VAL A 267 2.14 23.80 0.32
C VAL A 267 1.27 24.91 0.92
N SER A 268 1.35 26.12 0.37
CA SER A 268 0.46 27.21 0.79
C SER A 268 -0.95 26.94 0.28
N MET A 269 -1.97 27.27 1.08
CA MET A 269 -3.34 27.26 0.60
C MET A 269 -3.55 28.23 -0.58
N ASP A 270 -2.73 29.27 -0.75
CA ASP A 270 -2.81 30.16 -1.92
C ASP A 270 -2.29 29.51 -3.22
N ASP A 271 -1.42 28.50 -3.11
CA ASP A 271 -0.91 27.73 -4.25
C ASP A 271 -1.87 26.60 -4.69
N VAL A 272 -2.96 26.36 -3.95
CA VAL A 272 -3.97 25.33 -4.27
C VAL A 272 -5.24 25.97 -4.82
N THR A 273 -5.69 25.48 -5.97
CA THR A 273 -7.00 25.79 -6.56
C THR A 273 -7.73 24.52 -6.94
N ALA A 274 -9.06 24.56 -6.92
CA ALA A 274 -9.90 23.40 -7.16
C ALA A 274 -11.06 23.74 -8.09
N GLN A 275 -11.53 22.75 -8.85
CA GLN A 275 -12.81 22.79 -9.54
C GLN A 275 -13.59 21.53 -9.20
N PHE A 276 -14.91 21.65 -9.04
CA PHE A 276 -15.80 20.52 -8.84
C PHE A 276 -16.94 20.57 -9.85
N SER A 277 -17.13 19.47 -10.58
CA SER A 277 -18.15 19.35 -11.62
C SER A 277 -18.68 17.92 -11.66
N GLY A 278 -20.01 17.76 -11.64
CA GLY A 278 -20.65 16.46 -11.45
C GLY A 278 -20.25 15.84 -10.12
N ASN A 279 -19.43 14.80 -10.18
CA ASN A 279 -18.81 14.15 -9.01
C ASN A 279 -17.27 14.27 -8.97
N ARG A 280 -16.65 14.98 -9.92
CA ARG A 280 -15.19 15.06 -10.06
C ARG A 280 -14.64 16.30 -9.37
N LEU A 281 -13.74 16.10 -8.41
CA LEU A 281 -12.90 17.14 -7.82
C LEU A 281 -11.56 17.16 -8.56
N THR A 282 -11.30 18.23 -9.31
CA THR A 282 -9.99 18.52 -9.90
C THR A 282 -9.19 19.38 -8.93
N VAL A 283 -7.96 18.97 -8.66
CA VAL A 283 -7.01 19.63 -7.75
C VAL A 283 -5.85 20.16 -8.60
N ASN A 284 -5.55 21.45 -8.47
CA ASN A 284 -4.40 22.07 -9.13
C ASN A 284 -3.50 22.71 -8.07
N VAL A 285 -2.19 22.46 -8.17
CA VAL A 285 -1.18 22.97 -7.24
C VAL A 285 -0.10 23.67 -8.02
N LYS A 286 0.26 24.89 -7.59
CA LYS A 286 1.34 25.69 -8.17
C LYS A 286 2.62 25.56 -7.34
N ARG A 287 3.78 25.71 -7.99
CA ARG A 287 5.07 25.89 -7.33
C ARG A 287 5.99 26.72 -8.22
N GLY A 288 6.04 28.03 -7.99
CA GLY A 288 6.79 28.95 -8.86
C GLY A 288 6.21 28.98 -10.28
N SER A 289 7.02 28.60 -11.27
CA SER A 289 6.59 28.41 -12.67
C SER A 289 5.93 27.06 -12.94
N ASN A 290 6.12 26.06 -12.07
CA ASN A 290 5.62 24.71 -12.27
C ASN A 290 4.18 24.60 -11.74
N SER A 291 3.41 23.68 -12.31
CA SER A 291 2.10 23.30 -11.80
C SER A 291 1.87 21.79 -11.95
N ALA A 292 0.99 21.27 -11.11
CA ALA A 292 0.47 19.91 -11.16
C ALA A 292 -1.05 19.95 -11.14
N SER A 293 -1.68 19.06 -11.88
CA SER A 293 -3.13 18.85 -11.86
C SER A 293 -3.43 17.37 -11.77
N PHE A 294 -4.40 17.00 -10.95
CA PHE A 294 -4.94 15.65 -10.84
C PHE A 294 -6.40 15.72 -10.38
N SER A 295 -7.08 14.58 -10.24
CA SER A 295 -8.48 14.59 -9.82
C SER A 295 -8.87 13.32 -9.09
N VAL A 296 -9.95 13.41 -8.31
CA VAL A 296 -10.66 12.25 -7.74
C VAL A 296 -12.15 12.36 -8.04
N ASN A 297 -12.81 11.23 -8.24
CA ASN A 297 -14.27 11.16 -8.32
C ASN A 297 -14.82 10.82 -6.92
N ILE A 298 -15.81 11.58 -6.46
CA ILE A 298 -16.41 11.48 -5.13
C ILE A 298 -17.81 10.86 -5.27
N SER A 299 -17.96 9.61 -4.86
CA SER A 299 -19.22 8.87 -4.86
C SER A 299 -19.96 9.08 -3.55
N ARG A 300 -21.10 9.77 -3.60
CA ARG A 300 -22.02 9.89 -2.45
C ARG A 300 -22.94 8.65 -2.41
N PRO A 301 -23.25 8.08 -1.23
CA PRO A 301 -24.22 7.00 -1.14
C PRO A 301 -25.63 7.48 -1.48
N ALA A 302 -26.47 6.57 -1.99
CA ALA A 302 -27.87 6.86 -2.27
C ALA A 302 -28.62 7.26 -0.99
N GLY A 303 -29.48 8.28 -1.08
CA GLY A 303 -30.20 8.82 0.08
C GLY A 303 -29.35 9.64 1.06
N ALA A 304 -28.08 9.91 0.75
CA ALA A 304 -27.27 10.82 1.56
C ALA A 304 -27.93 12.20 1.70
N PRO A 305 -27.80 12.87 2.86
CA PRO A 305 -28.24 14.26 3.03
C PRO A 305 -27.66 15.18 1.94
N SER A 306 -28.35 16.28 1.65
CA SER A 306 -27.87 17.30 0.72
C SER A 306 -26.65 18.06 1.23
N GLY A 307 -26.46 18.12 2.56
CA GLY A 307 -25.35 18.81 3.21
C GLY A 307 -24.01 18.06 3.18
N ALA A 308 -23.04 18.64 3.91
CA ALA A 308 -21.70 18.08 4.05
C ALA A 308 -21.71 16.72 4.77
N ILE A 309 -21.08 15.72 4.18
CA ILE A 309 -20.94 14.35 4.74
C ILE A 309 -19.46 13.93 4.84
N PRO A 310 -19.11 12.92 5.67
CA PRO A 310 -17.75 12.41 5.73
C PRO A 310 -17.29 11.77 4.42
N LEU A 311 -15.97 11.64 4.24
CA LEU A 311 -15.36 11.00 3.06
C LEU A 311 -14.32 9.95 3.48
N LEU A 312 -14.39 8.77 2.85
CA LEU A 312 -13.32 7.78 2.80
C LEU A 312 -12.50 7.95 1.51
N ILE A 313 -11.20 8.19 1.64
CA ILE A 313 -10.25 8.19 0.53
C ILE A 313 -9.56 6.83 0.47
N GLY A 314 -9.75 6.10 -0.63
CA GLY A 314 -9.10 4.82 -0.89
C GLY A 314 -7.86 4.99 -1.78
N ILE A 315 -6.69 4.61 -1.29
CA ILE A 315 -5.43 4.58 -2.05
C ILE A 315 -5.52 3.44 -3.10
N SER A 316 -5.67 3.78 -4.38
CA SER A 316 -6.15 2.85 -5.43
C SER A 316 -7.50 2.15 -5.10
N GLY A 317 -8.33 2.75 -4.24
CA GLY A 317 -9.63 2.22 -3.83
C GLY A 317 -9.64 1.62 -2.42
N SER A 318 -10.69 0.87 -2.10
CA SER A 318 -10.94 0.31 -0.78
C SER A 318 -11.34 -1.17 -0.89
N ASN A 319 -10.54 -2.03 -0.26
CA ASN A 319 -10.76 -3.47 -0.15
C ASN A 319 -11.58 -3.87 1.09
N LEU A 320 -11.98 -2.89 1.92
CA LEU A 320 -12.86 -3.09 3.07
C LEU A 320 -14.30 -3.38 2.63
N ASP A 321 -15.16 -3.80 3.57
CA ASP A 321 -16.60 -3.80 3.31
C ASP A 321 -17.14 -2.36 3.15
N ASN A 322 -17.20 -1.92 1.90
CA ASN A 322 -17.66 -0.59 1.51
C ASN A 322 -19.14 -0.33 1.86
N SER A 323 -19.93 -1.38 2.16
CA SER A 323 -21.31 -1.20 2.64
C SER A 323 -21.38 -0.60 4.05
N VAL A 324 -20.33 -0.75 4.87
CA VAL A 324 -20.24 -0.05 6.16
C VAL A 324 -20.27 1.46 5.96
N PHE A 325 -19.54 1.96 4.97
CA PHE A 325 -19.43 3.39 4.72
C PHE A 325 -20.71 3.96 4.12
N SER A 326 -21.30 3.29 3.12
CA SER A 326 -22.53 3.76 2.49
C SER A 326 -23.74 3.73 3.44
N GLN A 327 -23.88 2.69 4.27
CA GLN A 327 -24.94 2.60 5.29
C GLN A 327 -24.83 3.69 6.37
N ASN A 328 -23.62 4.17 6.64
CA ASN A 328 -23.36 5.25 7.60
C ASN A 328 -23.30 6.64 6.94
N GLY A 329 -23.74 6.79 5.68
CA GLY A 329 -23.82 8.07 5.00
C GLY A 329 -22.46 8.68 4.62
N VAL A 330 -21.41 7.86 4.51
CA VAL A 330 -20.05 8.28 4.17
C VAL A 330 -19.84 8.18 2.65
N ALA A 331 -19.32 9.25 2.04
CA ALA A 331 -18.89 9.25 0.64
C ALA A 331 -17.58 8.46 0.47
N THR A 332 -17.30 8.00 -0.74
CA THR A 332 -16.03 7.35 -1.09
C THR A 332 -15.35 8.05 -2.26
N ALA A 333 -14.01 8.06 -2.27
CA ALA A 333 -13.22 8.50 -3.41
C ALA A 333 -12.03 7.57 -3.64
N THR A 334 -11.80 7.17 -4.89
CA THR A 334 -10.59 6.44 -5.29
C THR A 334 -9.52 7.43 -5.69
N PHE A 335 -8.38 7.38 -5.02
CA PHE A 335 -7.20 8.19 -5.34
C PHE A 335 -6.19 7.38 -6.15
N ASP A 336 -5.86 7.85 -7.36
CA ASP A 336 -4.79 7.27 -8.17
C ASP A 336 -3.42 7.67 -7.62
N ASN A 337 -2.92 6.85 -6.70
CA ASN A 337 -1.58 6.98 -6.16
C ASN A 337 -0.49 6.61 -7.16
N ASN A 338 -0.77 5.74 -8.16
CA ASN A 338 0.23 5.35 -9.15
C ASN A 338 0.58 6.53 -10.08
N GLY A 339 -0.43 7.27 -10.53
CA GLY A 339 -0.25 8.53 -11.26
C GLY A 339 0.40 9.63 -10.42
N MET A 340 0.17 9.66 -9.09
CA MET A 340 0.81 10.63 -8.20
C MET A 340 2.30 10.35 -7.99
N GLY A 341 2.66 9.09 -7.74
CA GLY A 341 4.02 8.61 -7.55
C GLY A 341 4.11 7.13 -7.88
N ALA A 342 4.86 6.76 -8.91
CA ALA A 342 4.80 5.41 -9.48
C ALA A 342 5.31 4.31 -8.53
N GLN A 343 4.83 3.09 -8.74
CA GLN A 343 5.24 1.85 -8.06
C GLN A 343 5.26 0.67 -9.05
N GLY A 344 5.90 0.87 -10.21
CA GLY A 344 6.01 -0.12 -11.30
C GLY A 344 7.39 -0.79 -11.40
N GLY A 345 8.12 -0.85 -10.29
CA GLY A 345 9.52 -1.28 -10.18
C GLY A 345 10.44 -0.12 -9.75
N LEU A 346 11.64 -0.43 -9.26
CA LEU A 346 12.63 0.59 -8.81
C LEU A 346 12.98 1.63 -9.89
N ASN A 347 12.94 1.24 -11.17
CA ASN A 347 13.14 2.11 -12.34
C ASN A 347 12.05 3.19 -12.49
N THR A 348 10.92 3.06 -11.79
CA THR A 348 9.85 4.08 -11.77
C THR A 348 10.02 5.16 -10.69
N ARG A 349 11.12 5.12 -9.92
CA ARG A 349 11.46 6.18 -8.95
C ARG A 349 11.48 7.56 -9.62
N GLY A 350 10.87 8.55 -8.98
CA GLY A 350 10.88 9.92 -9.48
C GLY A 350 9.88 10.19 -10.61
N GLN A 351 8.90 9.30 -10.83
CA GLN A 351 7.87 9.45 -11.85
C GLN A 351 6.49 9.65 -11.22
N GLY A 352 5.68 10.55 -11.78
CA GLY A 352 4.32 10.86 -11.34
C GLY A 352 4.09 12.35 -11.10
N THR A 353 2.83 12.74 -10.89
CA THR A 353 2.37 14.13 -10.73
C THR A 353 3.15 14.91 -9.66
N PHE A 354 3.50 14.28 -8.54
CA PHE A 354 4.34 14.91 -7.51
C PHE A 354 5.72 15.27 -8.07
N TYR A 355 6.39 14.34 -8.75
CA TYR A 355 7.75 14.52 -9.25
C TYR A 355 7.81 15.45 -10.48
N ASN A 356 6.72 15.58 -11.22
CA ASN A 356 6.59 16.62 -12.25
C ASN A 356 6.61 18.04 -11.65
N LEU A 357 6.09 18.21 -10.42
CA LEU A 357 6.10 19.49 -9.70
C LEU A 357 7.42 19.76 -8.95
N TYR A 358 7.95 18.74 -8.29
CA TYR A 358 9.12 18.84 -7.39
C TYR A 358 10.47 18.51 -8.04
N GLY A 359 10.48 17.83 -9.18
CA GLY A 359 11.64 17.30 -9.87
C GLY A 359 11.83 15.79 -9.63
N LYS A 360 12.28 15.06 -10.67
CA LYS A 360 12.46 13.59 -10.62
C LYS A 360 13.41 13.10 -9.52
N ASP A 361 14.40 13.93 -9.16
CA ASP A 361 15.43 13.60 -8.17
C ASP A 361 15.06 14.03 -6.74
N HIS A 362 13.81 14.45 -6.51
CA HIS A 362 13.33 14.85 -5.18
C HIS A 362 13.41 13.65 -4.20
N PRO A 363 13.93 13.82 -2.97
CA PRO A 363 14.22 12.71 -2.05
C PRO A 363 12.99 12.01 -1.48
N ALA A 364 11.80 12.60 -1.62
CA ALA A 364 10.54 11.98 -1.20
C ALA A 364 10.28 10.64 -1.91
N SER A 365 9.82 9.65 -1.15
CA SER A 365 9.36 8.38 -1.67
C SER A 365 7.99 8.45 -2.33
N SER A 366 7.59 7.40 -3.05
CA SER A 366 6.24 7.32 -3.62
C SER A 366 5.17 7.38 -2.52
N MET A 367 5.39 6.77 -1.35
CA MET A 367 4.43 6.87 -0.24
C MET A 367 4.26 8.32 0.27
N ILE A 368 5.31 9.14 0.26
CA ILE A 368 5.23 10.56 0.59
C ILE A 368 4.55 11.36 -0.52
N ALA A 369 4.80 11.04 -1.80
CA ALA A 369 4.05 11.62 -2.92
C ALA A 369 2.54 11.34 -2.79
N TRP A 370 2.16 10.14 -2.35
CA TRP A 370 0.76 9.77 -2.11
C TRP A 370 0.16 10.51 -0.92
N ALA A 371 0.87 10.57 0.22
CA ALA A 371 0.45 11.34 1.39
C ALA A 371 0.29 12.84 1.06
N TRP A 372 1.18 13.39 0.24
CA TRP A 372 1.05 14.74 -0.32
C TRP A 372 -0.22 14.86 -1.17
N GLY A 373 -0.46 13.93 -2.11
CA GLY A 373 -1.66 13.94 -2.94
C GLY A 373 -2.96 13.93 -2.13
N VAL A 374 -3.02 13.14 -1.05
CA VAL A 374 -4.14 13.15 -0.11
C VAL A 374 -4.28 14.50 0.59
N SER A 375 -3.21 15.10 1.09
CA SER A 375 -3.26 16.46 1.67
C SER A 375 -3.81 17.50 0.69
N ARG A 376 -3.38 17.46 -0.59
CA ARG A 376 -3.89 18.39 -1.62
C ARG A 376 -5.36 18.15 -1.98
N ILE A 377 -5.89 16.92 -1.80
CA ILE A 377 -7.34 16.65 -1.89
C ILE A 377 -8.08 17.35 -0.74
N ILE A 378 -7.56 17.29 0.48
CA ILE A 378 -8.19 17.94 1.64
C ILE A 378 -8.18 19.47 1.47
N ASP A 379 -7.05 20.06 1.05
CA ASP A 379 -6.94 21.48 0.71
C ASP A 379 -7.97 21.92 -0.35
N ALA A 380 -8.18 21.08 -1.37
CA ALA A 380 -9.16 21.32 -2.42
C ALA A 380 -10.60 21.24 -1.89
N LEU A 381 -10.91 20.29 -1.00
CA LEU A 381 -12.21 20.18 -0.34
C LEU A 381 -12.53 21.39 0.53
N GLU A 382 -11.56 21.90 1.29
CA GLU A 382 -11.69 23.14 2.10
C GLU A 382 -12.06 24.36 1.24
N LYS A 383 -11.61 24.39 -0.03
CA LYS A 383 -11.95 25.44 -1.02
C LYS A 383 -13.22 25.16 -1.83
N THR A 384 -13.86 24.01 -1.65
CA THR A 384 -14.92 23.49 -2.54
C THR A 384 -16.15 23.04 -1.73
N PRO A 385 -16.87 23.95 -1.05
CA PRO A 385 -18.06 23.59 -0.28
C PRO A 385 -19.14 22.91 -1.14
N GLN A 386 -19.23 23.22 -2.44
CA GLN A 386 -20.14 22.59 -3.39
C GLN A 386 -19.90 21.08 -3.63
N ALA A 387 -18.78 20.52 -3.17
CA ALA A 387 -18.58 19.06 -3.13
C ALA A 387 -19.47 18.38 -2.06
N ASN A 388 -20.03 19.15 -1.12
CA ASN A 388 -20.82 18.67 0.01
C ASN A 388 -20.10 17.56 0.82
N ILE A 389 -18.80 17.71 1.00
CA ILE A 389 -17.98 16.87 1.89
C ILE A 389 -17.51 17.73 3.07
N ASP A 390 -17.49 17.17 4.29
CA ASP A 390 -16.89 17.81 5.46
C ASP A 390 -15.38 17.53 5.49
N PRO A 391 -14.50 18.50 5.20
CA PRO A 391 -13.04 18.30 5.22
C PRO A 391 -12.49 18.01 6.62
N ARG A 392 -13.30 18.16 7.67
CA ARG A 392 -12.94 17.78 9.05
C ARG A 392 -13.25 16.31 9.36
N ARG A 393 -13.84 15.56 8.42
CA ARG A 393 -14.28 14.16 8.58
C ARG A 393 -13.78 13.31 7.42
N ILE A 394 -12.46 13.23 7.32
CA ILE A 394 -11.75 12.45 6.30
C ILE A 394 -11.20 11.17 6.93
N ALA A 395 -11.48 10.03 6.30
CA ALA A 395 -10.80 8.77 6.55
C ALA A 395 -9.92 8.36 5.36
N VAL A 396 -8.88 7.57 5.62
CA VAL A 396 -8.03 6.99 4.55
C VAL A 396 -7.88 5.48 4.72
N THR A 397 -7.93 4.74 3.62
CA THR A 397 -7.75 3.28 3.58
C THR A 397 -6.96 2.84 2.35
N GLY A 398 -6.48 1.60 2.39
CA GLY A 398 -5.87 0.89 1.27
C GLY A 398 -5.38 -0.47 1.76
N CYS A 399 -5.24 -1.43 0.85
CA CYS A 399 -4.70 -2.76 1.18
C CYS A 399 -3.27 -2.97 0.67
N SER A 400 -2.48 -3.81 1.36
CA SER A 400 -1.14 -4.23 0.91
C SER A 400 -0.22 -3.01 0.74
N ARG A 401 0.48 -2.89 -0.40
CA ARG A 401 1.23 -1.69 -0.82
C ARG A 401 0.47 -0.37 -0.65
N ASN A 402 -0.84 -0.37 -0.90
CA ASN A 402 -1.68 0.81 -0.74
C ASN A 402 -2.07 1.05 0.73
N GLY A 403 -2.07 0.01 1.57
CA GLY A 403 -2.19 0.11 3.03
C GLY A 403 -0.97 0.75 3.69
N LYS A 404 0.24 0.46 3.18
CA LYS A 404 1.47 1.21 3.54
C LYS A 404 1.28 2.71 3.24
N GLY A 405 0.73 3.00 2.05
CA GLY A 405 0.34 4.35 1.63
C GLY A 405 -0.72 5.04 2.50
N ALA A 406 -1.76 4.30 2.90
CA ALA A 406 -2.82 4.81 3.77
C ALA A 406 -2.29 5.15 5.16
N LEU A 407 -1.42 4.32 5.73
CA LEU A 407 -0.72 4.64 6.97
C LEU A 407 0.14 5.91 6.81
N MET A 408 0.92 6.02 5.73
CA MET A 408 1.76 7.20 5.48
C MET A 408 0.94 8.48 5.33
N ALA A 409 -0.19 8.43 4.64
CA ALA A 409 -1.13 9.55 4.54
C ALA A 409 -1.67 9.95 5.93
N GLY A 410 -2.18 8.98 6.69
CA GLY A 410 -2.65 9.20 8.07
C GLY A 410 -1.58 9.78 8.99
N ALA A 411 -0.36 9.26 8.93
CA ALA A 411 0.77 9.71 9.73
C ALA A 411 1.17 11.17 9.43
N PHE A 412 1.16 11.57 8.16
CA PHE A 412 1.69 12.85 7.70
C PHE A 412 0.64 13.95 7.40
N ASP A 413 -0.66 13.71 7.61
CA ASP A 413 -1.71 14.75 7.61
C ASP A 413 -2.65 14.59 8.82
N GLU A 414 -2.65 15.57 9.71
CA GLU A 414 -3.46 15.56 10.94
C GLU A 414 -4.96 15.87 10.74
N ARG A 415 -5.40 16.19 9.52
CA ARG A 415 -6.83 16.36 9.20
C ARG A 415 -7.56 15.04 8.96
N ILE A 416 -6.83 13.95 8.74
CA ILE A 416 -7.40 12.61 8.59
C ILE A 416 -7.77 12.08 9.98
N VAL A 417 -9.07 12.01 10.29
CA VAL A 417 -9.57 11.64 11.63
C VAL A 417 -9.53 10.13 11.88
N LEU A 418 -9.56 9.31 10.83
CA LEU A 418 -9.54 7.85 10.88
C LEU A 418 -8.62 7.26 9.80
N THR A 419 -7.62 6.49 10.21
CA THR A 419 -6.68 5.80 9.30
C THR A 419 -6.89 4.29 9.40
N ILE A 420 -7.04 3.60 8.26
CA ILE A 420 -7.36 2.17 8.20
C ILE A 420 -6.40 1.46 7.22
N PRO A 421 -5.17 1.11 7.63
CA PRO A 421 -4.29 0.30 6.79
C PRO A 421 -4.74 -1.17 6.87
N GLN A 422 -5.05 -1.76 5.71
CA GLN A 422 -5.37 -3.19 5.58
C GLN A 422 -4.14 -3.97 5.10
N GLU A 423 -3.80 -5.05 5.80
CA GLU A 423 -2.84 -6.10 5.38
C GLU A 423 -1.51 -5.52 4.86
N SER A 424 -1.02 -4.48 5.55
CA SER A 424 0.01 -3.60 5.01
C SER A 424 1.44 -4.13 5.19
N GLY A 425 1.68 -4.96 6.21
CA GLY A 425 2.93 -5.66 6.45
C GLY A 425 4.16 -4.75 6.55
N ALA A 426 5.29 -5.20 6.00
CA ALA A 426 6.58 -4.49 5.98
C ALA A 426 6.49 -3.07 5.38
N GLY A 427 6.84 -2.04 6.14
CA GLY A 427 6.66 -0.64 5.72
C GLY A 427 5.25 -0.08 5.93
N GLY A 428 4.38 -0.85 6.58
CA GLY A 428 3.06 -0.43 7.06
C GLY A 428 2.94 -0.77 8.55
N SER A 429 2.25 -1.85 8.87
CA SER A 429 1.98 -2.34 10.23
C SER A 429 3.11 -3.14 10.86
N ALA A 430 4.06 -3.69 10.08
CA ALA A 430 5.12 -4.57 10.61
C ALA A 430 6.34 -3.81 11.16
N SER A 431 6.94 -4.33 12.23
CA SER A 431 8.22 -3.83 12.77
C SER A 431 9.39 -4.29 11.90
N TRP A 432 10.31 -3.38 11.59
CA TRP A 432 11.55 -3.72 10.90
C TRP A 432 12.41 -4.66 11.73
N ARG A 433 12.55 -4.39 13.03
CA ARG A 433 13.31 -5.24 13.96
C ARG A 433 12.75 -6.64 14.11
N VAL A 434 11.43 -6.76 14.27
CA VAL A 434 10.79 -8.08 14.47
C VAL A 434 10.83 -8.87 13.16
N SER A 435 10.55 -8.25 12.01
CA SER A 435 10.69 -8.91 10.71
C SER A 435 12.12 -9.37 10.43
N GLN A 436 13.14 -8.58 10.82
CA GLN A 436 14.54 -9.02 10.68
C GLN A 436 14.89 -10.17 11.62
N ALA A 437 14.39 -10.15 12.86
CA ALA A 437 14.61 -11.25 13.82
C ALA A 437 13.90 -12.54 13.38
N GLY A 438 12.66 -12.45 12.90
CA GLY A 438 11.92 -13.57 12.33
C GLY A 438 12.64 -14.14 11.10
N ARG A 439 13.11 -13.28 10.20
CA ARG A 439 13.91 -13.71 9.03
C ARG A 439 15.19 -14.44 9.45
N ASN A 440 15.89 -13.94 10.48
CA ASN A 440 17.07 -14.59 11.04
C ASN A 440 16.75 -15.93 11.72
N ALA A 441 15.51 -16.12 12.20
CA ALA A 441 15.00 -17.36 12.76
C ALA A 441 14.43 -18.34 11.70
N GLY A 442 14.45 -17.96 10.41
CA GLY A 442 14.01 -18.80 9.28
C GLY A 442 12.62 -18.49 8.73
N GLU A 443 11.92 -17.48 9.24
CA GLU A 443 10.59 -17.10 8.76
C GLU A 443 10.61 -16.56 7.32
N ASN A 444 9.50 -16.79 6.59
CA ASN A 444 9.26 -16.25 5.25
C ASN A 444 8.61 -14.85 5.32
N VAL A 445 9.27 -13.91 5.99
CA VAL A 445 8.76 -12.56 6.25
C VAL A 445 9.47 -11.51 5.38
N GLN A 446 8.72 -10.51 4.89
CA GLN A 446 9.29 -9.37 4.17
C GLN A 446 10.11 -8.50 5.13
N THR A 447 11.42 -8.37 4.88
CA THR A 447 12.31 -7.48 5.64
C THR A 447 12.39 -6.08 5.03
N LEU A 448 13.05 -5.15 5.75
CA LEU A 448 13.45 -3.83 5.24
C LEU A 448 14.22 -3.96 3.92
N SER A 449 15.19 -4.88 3.86
CA SER A 449 16.01 -5.11 2.66
C SER A 449 15.18 -5.63 1.48
N ASN A 450 14.16 -6.46 1.72
CA ASN A 450 13.24 -6.89 0.67
C ASN A 450 12.38 -5.72 0.17
N ALA A 451 11.67 -5.04 1.08
CA ALA A 451 10.72 -3.99 0.72
C ALA A 451 11.39 -2.77 0.05
N ALA A 452 12.59 -2.40 0.49
CA ALA A 452 13.35 -1.27 -0.08
C ALA A 452 13.88 -1.53 -1.50
N ASN A 453 14.01 -2.80 -1.90
CA ASN A 453 14.48 -3.20 -3.23
C ASN A 453 13.35 -3.63 -4.19
N GLU A 454 12.10 -3.68 -3.72
CA GLU A 454 10.94 -4.05 -4.55
C GLU A 454 10.43 -2.86 -5.36
N GLN A 455 10.21 -1.72 -4.68
CA GLN A 455 9.48 -0.57 -5.20
C GLN A 455 10.00 0.75 -4.60
N PRO A 456 9.79 1.91 -5.25
CA PRO A 456 10.19 3.22 -4.74
C PRO A 456 9.36 3.76 -3.57
N TRP A 457 8.75 2.89 -2.75
CA TRP A 457 7.96 3.23 -1.57
C TRP A 457 8.73 3.99 -0.48
N PHE A 458 10.05 3.84 -0.43
CA PHE A 458 10.96 4.50 0.53
C PHE A 458 11.94 5.45 -0.19
N ARG A 459 12.69 6.29 0.54
CA ARG A 459 13.74 7.14 -0.04
C ARG A 459 14.88 6.29 -0.60
N ALA A 460 15.56 6.79 -1.63
CA ALA A 460 16.46 5.99 -2.47
C ALA A 460 17.58 5.26 -1.70
N ASN A 461 18.10 5.86 -0.62
CA ASN A 461 19.18 5.29 0.18
C ASN A 461 18.74 4.46 1.40
N PHE A 462 17.43 4.23 1.61
CA PHE A 462 16.93 3.52 2.80
C PHE A 462 17.50 2.09 2.92
N GLY A 463 17.34 1.27 1.87
CA GLY A 463 17.87 -0.09 1.84
C GLY A 463 19.40 -0.15 1.91
N ALA A 464 20.10 0.79 1.26
CA ALA A 464 21.56 0.88 1.30
C ALA A 464 22.10 1.23 2.70
N ASN A 465 21.39 2.10 3.44
CA ASN A 465 21.79 2.52 4.79
C ASN A 465 21.47 1.44 5.85
N PHE A 466 20.29 0.81 5.77
CA PHE A 466 19.73 0.03 6.87
C PHE A 466 19.42 -1.44 6.53
N GLY A 467 19.54 -1.89 5.28
CA GLY A 467 19.19 -3.25 4.86
C GLY A 467 19.91 -4.37 5.63
N ASN A 468 21.16 -4.13 6.04
CA ASN A 468 21.96 -5.02 6.90
C ASN A 468 22.22 -4.41 8.29
N ARG A 469 21.52 -3.32 8.64
CA ARG A 469 21.74 -2.48 9.83
C ARG A 469 20.40 -2.01 10.45
N VAL A 470 19.39 -2.87 10.42
CA VAL A 470 18.01 -2.56 10.85
C VAL A 470 17.98 -1.96 12.27
N ASN A 471 18.78 -2.52 13.18
CA ASN A 471 18.82 -2.08 14.57
C ASN A 471 19.43 -0.68 14.75
N ASN A 472 20.14 -0.13 13.75
CA ASN A 472 20.63 1.25 13.74
C ASN A 472 19.56 2.28 13.37
N LEU A 473 18.39 1.88 12.85
CA LEU A 473 17.30 2.82 12.56
C LEU A 473 16.77 3.41 13.88
N PRO A 474 16.68 4.75 14.07
CA PRO A 474 16.45 5.35 15.38
C PRO A 474 14.97 5.48 15.75
N PHE A 475 14.12 4.75 15.03
CA PHE A 475 12.69 4.54 15.26
C PHE A 475 12.32 3.12 14.76
N ASP A 476 11.05 2.74 14.90
CA ASP A 476 10.45 1.60 14.20
C ASP A 476 8.98 1.91 13.87
N HIS A 477 8.28 1.03 13.16
CA HIS A 477 6.92 1.31 12.66
C HIS A 477 5.85 1.49 13.75
N HIS A 478 6.11 1.11 15.01
CA HIS A 478 5.26 1.51 16.14
C HIS A 478 5.20 3.03 16.31
N MET A 479 6.31 3.73 16.02
CA MET A 479 6.39 5.20 16.05
C MET A 479 5.79 5.82 14.78
N VAL A 480 5.88 5.15 13.62
CA VAL A 480 5.18 5.58 12.38
C VAL A 480 3.66 5.52 12.57
N MET A 481 3.14 4.42 13.16
CA MET A 481 1.76 4.36 13.64
C MET A 481 1.48 5.47 14.66
N GLY A 482 2.38 5.69 15.62
CA GLY A 482 2.32 6.78 16.58
C GLY A 482 2.09 8.17 15.98
N LEU A 483 2.58 8.46 14.76
CA LEU A 483 2.32 9.74 14.07
C LEU A 483 0.82 9.99 13.78
N VAL A 484 -0.04 8.96 13.85
CA VAL A 484 -1.50 9.11 13.79
C VAL A 484 -2.08 9.61 15.12
N ALA A 485 -1.48 9.27 16.26
CA ALA A 485 -2.00 9.60 17.59
C ALA A 485 -2.06 11.14 17.82
N PRO A 486 -3.14 11.69 18.43
CA PRO A 486 -4.25 11.01 19.11
C PRO A 486 -5.52 10.83 18.24
N ARG A 487 -5.37 10.75 16.91
CA ARG A 487 -6.49 10.45 15.98
C ARG A 487 -6.75 8.94 15.94
N ALA A 488 -7.80 8.51 15.24
CA ALA A 488 -8.17 7.10 15.22
C ALA A 488 -7.35 6.30 14.20
N LEU A 489 -6.87 5.13 14.62
CA LEU A 489 -6.13 4.18 13.79
C LEU A 489 -6.76 2.79 13.99
N LEU A 490 -7.20 2.15 12.91
CA LEU A 490 -7.67 0.76 12.93
C LEU A 490 -6.82 -0.06 11.96
N VAL A 491 -5.84 -0.78 12.49
CA VAL A 491 -5.03 -1.72 11.71
C VAL A 491 -5.78 -3.04 11.58
N LEU A 492 -6.06 -3.44 10.35
CA LEU A 492 -6.64 -4.76 10.04
C LEU A 492 -5.60 -5.56 9.29
N ASP A 493 -5.17 -6.68 9.83
CA ASP A 493 -4.07 -7.47 9.27
C ASP A 493 -4.48 -8.93 9.03
N ASN A 494 -3.64 -9.65 8.28
CA ASN A 494 -3.90 -11.05 7.92
C ASN A 494 -2.76 -11.95 8.42
N LYS A 495 -3.09 -13.20 8.71
CA LYS A 495 -2.15 -14.24 9.12
C LYS A 495 -1.41 -14.82 7.90
N ILE A 496 -0.61 -13.99 7.25
CA ILE A 496 0.23 -14.34 6.10
C ILE A 496 1.70 -14.11 6.46
N ASP A 497 2.53 -15.14 6.31
CA ASP A 497 3.97 -15.13 6.65
C ASP A 497 4.71 -13.90 6.10
N TRP A 498 4.49 -13.58 4.81
CA TRP A 498 5.16 -12.48 4.12
C TRP A 498 4.85 -11.10 4.74
N LEU A 499 3.66 -10.91 5.31
CA LEU A 499 3.30 -9.68 6.03
C LEU A 499 4.01 -9.57 7.39
N GLY A 500 4.40 -10.70 7.97
CA GLY A 500 5.05 -10.81 9.28
C GLY A 500 4.04 -10.94 10.41
N ILE A 501 3.59 -12.16 10.67
CA ILE A 501 2.55 -12.51 11.66
C ILE A 501 2.89 -11.95 13.06
N ASP A 502 4.04 -12.32 13.62
CA ASP A 502 4.50 -11.82 14.92
C ASP A 502 4.96 -10.36 14.85
N SER A 503 5.46 -9.92 13.69
CA SER A 503 6.01 -8.57 13.48
C SER A 503 4.94 -7.47 13.51
N THR A 504 3.85 -7.69 12.78
CA THR A 504 2.70 -6.76 12.72
C THR A 504 1.97 -6.69 14.07
N PHE A 505 1.73 -7.83 14.72
CA PHE A 505 1.07 -7.84 16.04
C PHE A 505 1.96 -7.25 17.15
N THR A 506 3.27 -7.49 17.13
CA THR A 506 4.21 -6.85 18.08
C THR A 506 4.23 -5.33 17.88
N ALA A 507 4.38 -4.86 16.64
CA ALA A 507 4.40 -3.43 16.34
C ALA A 507 3.08 -2.74 16.70
N GLY A 508 1.94 -3.36 16.40
CA GLY A 508 0.61 -2.87 16.79
C GLY A 508 0.42 -2.80 18.30
N SER A 509 0.86 -3.82 19.04
CA SER A 509 0.82 -3.84 20.51
C SER A 509 1.66 -2.74 21.14
N ILE A 510 2.88 -2.52 20.63
CA ILE A 510 3.78 -1.45 21.11
C ILE A 510 3.25 -0.06 20.70
N ALA A 511 2.60 0.06 19.54
CA ALA A 511 1.95 1.30 19.11
C ALA A 511 0.75 1.65 19.98
N HIS A 512 -0.07 0.68 20.38
CA HIS A 512 -1.25 0.90 21.25
C HIS A 512 -0.86 1.61 22.56
N ALA A 513 0.30 1.29 23.13
CA ALA A 513 0.85 1.93 24.33
C ALA A 513 1.03 3.46 24.20
N ILE A 514 1.14 4.00 22.97
CA ILE A 514 1.15 5.45 22.70
C ILE A 514 -0.22 6.07 23.01
N TRP A 515 -1.31 5.41 22.60
CA TRP A 515 -2.68 5.86 22.86
C TRP A 515 -3.11 5.62 24.31
N GLU A 516 -2.64 4.54 24.94
CA GLU A 516 -2.76 4.36 26.40
C GLU A 516 -2.15 5.56 27.14
N GLY A 517 -0.92 5.96 26.76
CA GLY A 517 -0.23 7.04 27.43
C GLY A 517 -0.84 8.43 27.20
N LEU A 518 -1.45 8.64 26.04
CA LEU A 518 -2.28 9.82 25.74
C LEU A 518 -3.67 9.77 26.41
N GLY A 519 -4.03 8.64 27.04
CA GLY A 519 -5.32 8.43 27.71
C GLY A 519 -6.51 8.32 26.75
N VAL A 520 -6.29 7.77 25.55
CA VAL A 520 -7.30 7.52 24.50
C VAL A 520 -7.10 6.14 23.84
N PRO A 521 -6.94 5.04 24.61
CA PRO A 521 -6.61 3.71 24.07
C PRO A 521 -7.65 3.20 23.07
N ASP A 522 -8.92 3.55 23.28
CA ASP A 522 -10.06 3.15 22.43
C ASP A 522 -10.00 3.72 21.00
N LYS A 523 -9.07 4.64 20.70
CA LYS A 523 -8.85 5.16 19.35
C LYS A 523 -7.83 4.37 18.53
N MET A 524 -7.06 3.45 19.12
CA MET A 524 -6.12 2.61 18.38
C MET A 524 -6.52 1.14 18.50
N GLY A 525 -6.82 0.56 17.35
CA GLY A 525 -7.21 -0.82 17.21
C GLY A 525 -6.24 -1.57 16.33
N TYR A 526 -5.96 -2.82 16.70
CA TYR A 526 -5.26 -3.79 15.89
C TYR A 526 -6.00 -5.12 15.93
N TRP A 527 -6.34 -5.68 14.77
CA TRP A 527 -6.87 -7.04 14.65
C TRP A 527 -6.26 -7.75 13.44
N GLN A 528 -5.42 -8.75 13.72
CA GLN A 528 -4.96 -9.74 12.74
C GLN A 528 -5.83 -10.99 12.81
N LEU A 529 -6.35 -11.43 11.66
CA LEU A 529 -7.22 -12.59 11.51
C LEU A 529 -6.73 -13.43 10.32
N GLY A 530 -6.82 -14.76 10.39
CA GLY A 530 -6.50 -15.65 9.28
C GLY A 530 -7.74 -16.15 8.52
N GLY A 531 -7.52 -17.11 7.62
CA GLY A 531 -8.62 -17.84 6.96
C GLY A 531 -9.35 -17.09 5.85
N HIS A 532 -8.75 -16.05 5.29
CA HIS A 532 -9.25 -15.31 4.12
C HIS A 532 -8.11 -14.95 3.17
N MET A 533 -8.44 -14.72 1.89
CA MET A 533 -7.45 -14.33 0.89
C MET A 533 -6.86 -12.95 1.17
N HIS A 534 -5.65 -12.70 0.66
CA HIS A 534 -4.99 -11.39 0.79
C HIS A 534 -5.87 -10.28 0.20
N CYS A 535 -6.09 -9.21 0.96
CA CYS A 535 -7.00 -8.11 0.64
C CYS A 535 -8.50 -8.48 0.50
N GLN A 536 -8.92 -9.68 0.87
CA GLN A 536 -10.34 -10.02 1.02
C GLN A 536 -10.79 -9.65 2.43
N PHE A 537 -11.71 -8.70 2.59
CA PHE A 537 -12.19 -8.30 3.91
C PHE A 537 -13.01 -9.42 4.60
N PRO A 538 -12.62 -9.89 5.80
CA PRO A 538 -13.36 -10.94 6.52
C PRO A 538 -14.58 -10.36 7.25
N SER A 539 -15.73 -11.04 7.13
CA SER A 539 -17.01 -10.59 7.72
C SER A 539 -16.94 -10.42 9.25
N GLN A 540 -16.08 -11.18 9.92
CA GLN A 540 -15.82 -11.13 11.36
C GLN A 540 -15.28 -9.76 11.82
N GLN A 541 -14.56 -9.02 10.97
CA GLN A 541 -14.04 -7.69 11.27
C GLN A 541 -15.06 -6.57 10.95
N ARG A 542 -16.22 -6.88 10.33
CA ARG A 542 -17.21 -5.87 9.94
C ARG A 542 -17.75 -5.05 11.13
N ALA A 543 -17.99 -5.71 12.27
CA ALA A 543 -18.55 -5.05 13.45
C ALA A 543 -17.58 -4.01 14.04
N ILE A 544 -16.28 -4.29 14.05
CA ILE A 544 -15.28 -3.33 14.56
C ILE A 544 -15.06 -2.18 13.57
N LEU A 545 -15.09 -2.45 12.26
CA LEU A 545 -15.02 -1.42 11.22
C LEU A 545 -16.21 -0.43 11.35
N ASP A 546 -17.42 -0.94 11.49
CA ASP A 546 -18.63 -0.14 11.71
C ASP A 546 -18.56 0.69 13.00
N ALA A 547 -18.05 0.11 14.10
CA ALA A 547 -17.83 0.83 15.35
C ALA A 547 -16.86 2.01 15.18
N TYR A 548 -15.71 1.81 14.51
CA TYR A 548 -14.74 2.88 14.23
C TYR A 548 -15.32 3.98 13.33
N VAL A 549 -16.03 3.61 12.26
CA VAL A 549 -16.68 4.56 11.34
C VAL A 549 -17.72 5.40 12.09
N LYS A 550 -18.62 4.79 12.86
CA LYS A 550 -19.64 5.50 13.65
C LYS A 550 -19.04 6.38 14.73
N LYS A 551 -17.98 5.93 15.41
CA LYS A 551 -17.41 6.65 16.56
C LYS A 551 -16.50 7.81 16.15
N PHE A 552 -15.67 7.63 15.11
CA PHE A 552 -14.58 8.56 14.79
C PHE A 552 -14.72 9.31 13.46
N LEU A 553 -15.55 8.83 12.52
CA LEU A 553 -15.76 9.47 11.22
C LEU A 553 -17.12 10.17 11.13
N VAL A 554 -18.19 9.50 11.57
CA VAL A 554 -19.58 10.00 11.51
C VAL A 554 -20.00 10.69 12.82
N GLY A 555 -19.50 10.19 13.95
CA GLY A 555 -19.88 10.65 15.29
C GLY A 555 -21.17 10.01 15.81
N GLY A 556 -21.32 9.98 17.14
CA GLY A 556 -22.47 9.38 17.82
C GLY A 556 -22.35 7.88 18.10
N GLY A 557 -21.34 7.18 17.56
CA GLY A 557 -21.04 5.79 17.92
C GLY A 557 -20.60 5.64 19.38
N THR A 558 -21.21 4.71 20.11
CA THR A 558 -20.92 4.41 21.53
C THR A 558 -20.30 3.03 21.77
N ALA A 559 -20.12 2.24 20.71
CA ALA A 559 -19.53 0.91 20.80
C ALA A 559 -18.09 0.94 21.35
N ASP A 560 -17.70 -0.15 22.02
CA ASP A 560 -16.31 -0.34 22.38
C ASP A 560 -15.47 -0.54 21.12
N THR A 561 -14.37 0.19 21.06
CA THR A 561 -13.40 0.20 19.95
C THR A 561 -12.00 -0.21 20.42
N ASN A 562 -11.83 -0.57 21.70
CA ASN A 562 -10.59 -1.11 22.22
C ASN A 562 -10.41 -2.55 21.72
N VAL A 563 -9.52 -2.73 20.73
CA VAL A 563 -9.27 -4.01 20.09
C VAL A 563 -7.77 -4.21 19.92
N LEU A 564 -7.23 -5.27 20.52
CA LEU A 564 -5.86 -5.72 20.31
C LEU A 564 -5.85 -7.24 20.22
N ARG A 565 -5.86 -7.76 18.99
CA ARG A 565 -6.04 -9.20 18.69
C ARG A 565 -5.05 -9.67 17.63
N GLY A 566 -4.33 -10.75 17.91
CA GLY A 566 -3.46 -11.45 16.96
C GLY A 566 -3.74 -12.95 16.97
N GLU A 567 -4.10 -13.53 15.83
CA GLU A 567 -4.57 -14.93 15.77
C GLU A 567 -3.41 -15.95 15.80
N GLY A 568 -2.91 -16.22 17.00
CA GLY A 568 -1.77 -17.10 17.22
C GLY A 568 -0.41 -16.41 17.08
N ALA A 569 -0.42 -15.10 16.80
CA ALA A 569 0.77 -14.25 16.82
C ALA A 569 1.29 -14.03 18.25
N ARG A 570 2.61 -13.84 18.38
CA ARG A 570 3.32 -13.66 19.66
C ARG A 570 3.95 -12.28 19.74
N ALA A 571 3.40 -11.43 20.61
CA ALA A 571 4.04 -10.17 20.99
C ALA A 571 4.95 -10.36 22.22
N ASP A 572 6.23 -10.65 22.01
CA ASP A 572 7.23 -10.69 23.09
C ASP A 572 7.60 -9.27 23.55
N LEU A 573 6.66 -8.60 24.23
CA LEU A 573 6.84 -7.24 24.73
C LEU A 573 7.99 -7.16 25.74
N ASN A 574 8.28 -8.22 26.49
CA ASN A 574 9.42 -8.29 27.41
C ASN A 574 10.76 -8.17 26.67
N ARG A 575 10.90 -8.77 25.49
CA ARG A 575 12.05 -8.56 24.60
C ARG A 575 12.02 -7.18 23.95
N TRP A 576 10.88 -6.79 23.40
CA TRP A 576 10.81 -5.73 22.39
C TRP A 576 10.52 -4.32 22.93
N MET A 577 9.91 -4.18 24.11
CA MET A 577 9.48 -2.91 24.70
C MET A 577 10.19 -2.70 26.06
N LYS A 578 11.35 -2.03 26.04
CA LYS A 578 12.21 -1.80 27.23
C LYS A 578 11.84 -0.52 28.00
N TRP A 579 10.58 -0.10 27.90
CA TRP A 579 10.04 1.12 28.48
C TRP A 579 8.57 0.89 28.82
N THR A 580 7.99 1.77 29.64
CA THR A 580 6.59 1.71 30.05
C THR A 580 5.87 2.95 29.58
N ALA A 581 4.63 2.83 29.09
CA ALA A 581 3.82 4.00 28.78
C ALA A 581 3.57 4.85 30.04
N PRO A 582 3.90 6.15 30.04
CA PRO A 582 3.51 7.07 31.10
C PRO A 582 2.01 7.37 30.97
N ARG A 583 1.34 7.78 32.05
CA ARG A 583 0.04 8.46 31.94
C ARG A 583 0.32 9.96 31.79
N LEU A 584 0.24 10.47 30.56
CA LEU A 584 0.49 11.89 30.28
C LEU A 584 -0.65 12.75 30.87
N GLN A 585 -0.25 13.84 31.53
CA GLN A 585 -1.17 14.80 32.16
C GLN A 585 -1.86 15.69 31.12
#